data_AF-A0A937XDL7-F1
#
_entry.id   AF-A0A937XDL7-F1
#
_cell.length_a   1.000
_cell.length_b   1.000
_cell.length_c   1.000
_cell.angle_alpha   90.00
_cell.angle_beta   90.00
_cell.angle_gamma   90.00
#
_symmetry.space_group_name_H-M   'P 1'
#
loop_
_entity.id
_entity.type
_entity.pdbx_description
1 polymer ?
#
loop_
_entity_poly.entity_id
_entity_poly.type
_entity_poly.pdbx_seq_one_letter_code
_entity_poly.pdbx_strand_id
1 'polypeptide(L)'
;ADWSPISDRIVHVCMIDRRFELAVISAGGMLWRRLTSGGGCENPRWAPDGRHVVFTRSQQGMRQLWILDVNSGNLRQLTASSGGSYNPAWSGSFQERPGPVGTR
;
A
#
# COMPACT_ATOMS: atom_id res chain seq x y z
N ALA A 1 2.84 -10.10 0.66
CA ALA A 1 3.94 -9.13 0.87
C ALA A 1 4.33 -8.57 -0.49
N ASP A 2 4.97 -7.41 -0.52
CA ASP A 2 5.45 -6.78 -1.76
C ASP A 2 6.70 -5.94 -1.49
N TRP A 3 7.60 -5.85 -2.47
CA TRP A 3 8.82 -5.06 -2.38
C TRP A 3 8.55 -3.61 -2.77
N SER A 4 9.17 -2.68 -2.06
CA SER A 4 9.22 -1.28 -2.48
C SER A 4 10.02 -1.20 -3.79
N PRO A 5 9.52 -0.53 -4.83
CA PRO A 5 10.24 -0.43 -6.10
C PRO A 5 11.48 0.48 -6.03
N ILE A 6 11.57 1.36 -5.02
CA ILE A 6 12.64 2.37 -4.90
C ILE A 6 13.57 2.15 -3.69
N SER A 7 13.34 1.14 -2.86
CA SER A 7 14.07 0.96 -1.60
C SER A 7 14.12 -0.50 -1.16
N ASP A 8 14.92 -0.80 -0.15
CA ASP A 8 15.09 -2.14 0.43
C ASP A 8 13.92 -2.58 1.34
N ARG A 9 12.78 -1.90 1.26
CA ARG A 9 11.63 -2.13 2.15
C ARG A 9 10.69 -3.18 1.59
N ILE A 10 10.12 -3.99 2.47
CA ILE A 10 9.06 -4.95 2.16
C ILE A 10 7.83 -4.54 2.96
N VAL A 11 6.67 -4.42 2.29
CA VAL A 11 5.37 -4.36 2.98
C VAL A 11 4.82 -5.78 3.11
N HIS A 12 4.33 -6.14 4.28
CA HIS A 12 3.74 -7.45 4.52
C HIS A 12 2.53 -7.35 5.43
N VAL A 13 1.72 -8.41 5.39
CA VAL A 13 0.64 -8.63 6.35
C VAL A 13 1.24 -9.33 7.56
N CYS A 14 0.92 -8.86 8.75
CA CYS A 14 1.31 -9.46 10.01
C CYS A 14 0.09 -9.60 10.93
N MET A 15 0.17 -10.52 11.89
CA MET A 15 -0.86 -10.68 12.91
C MET A 15 -0.47 -9.88 14.15
N ILE A 16 -1.26 -8.86 14.48
CA ILE A 16 -1.09 -8.02 15.68
C ILE A 16 -2.44 -8.02 16.41
N ASP A 17 -2.45 -8.37 17.70
CA ASP A 17 -3.67 -8.46 18.51
C ASP A 17 -4.77 -9.32 17.87
N ARG A 18 -4.38 -10.44 17.24
CA ARG A 18 -5.25 -11.36 16.45
C ARG A 18 -5.95 -10.71 15.25
N ARG A 19 -5.40 -9.61 14.74
CA ARG A 19 -5.90 -8.92 13.53
C ARG A 19 -4.82 -8.88 12.47
N PHE A 20 -5.24 -8.98 11.21
CA PHE A 20 -4.35 -8.75 10.07
C PHE A 20 -4.11 -7.26 9.86
N GLU A 21 -2.86 -6.85 10.02
CA GLU A 21 -2.38 -5.47 9.87
C GLU A 21 -1.24 -5.43 8.86
N LEU A 22 -0.97 -4.24 8.30
CA LEU A 22 0.20 -4.02 7.48
C LEU A 22 1.38 -3.54 8.32
N ALA A 23 2.56 -4.03 7.98
CA ALA A 23 3.82 -3.55 8.51
C ALA A 23 4.86 -3.48 7.39
N VAL A 24 5.86 -2.62 7.59
CA VAL A 24 7.05 -2.53 6.75
C VAL A 24 8.26 -3.01 7.51
N ILE A 25 9.11 -3.76 6.81
CA ILE A 25 10.45 -4.17 7.24
C ILE A 25 11.50 -3.69 6.23
N SER A 26 12.73 -3.43 6.67
CA SER A 26 13.90 -3.42 5.77
C SER A 26 14.31 -4.87 5.46
N ALA A 27 14.92 -5.11 4.30
CA ALA A 27 15.47 -6.40 3.91
C ALA A 27 16.46 -6.98 4.95
N GLY A 28 17.16 -6.12 5.68
CA GLY A 28 18.04 -6.51 6.78
C GLY A 28 17.31 -6.80 8.11
N GLY A 29 15.97 -6.73 8.14
CA GLY A 29 15.15 -6.95 9.33
C GLY A 29 15.12 -5.81 10.35
N MET A 30 15.87 -4.73 10.10
CA MET A 30 16.24 -3.75 11.13
C MET A 30 15.22 -2.61 11.31
N LEU A 31 14.38 -2.34 10.31
CA LEU A 31 13.37 -1.27 10.37
C LEU A 31 11.96 -1.86 10.33
N TRP A 32 11.45 -2.29 11.49
CA TRP A 32 10.08 -2.76 11.64
C TRP A 32 9.15 -1.60 12.04
N ARG A 33 8.08 -1.38 11.27
CA ARG A 33 7.02 -0.42 11.63
C ARG A 33 5.65 -0.89 11.20
N ARG A 34 4.71 -0.92 12.15
CA ARG A 34 3.28 -1.08 11.88
C ARG A 34 2.74 0.14 11.12
N LEU A 35 1.97 -0.12 10.06
CA LEU A 35 1.45 0.89 9.14
C LEU A 35 -0.05 1.15 9.31
N THR A 36 -0.82 0.15 9.73
CA THR A 36 -2.27 0.24 9.87
C THR A 36 -2.73 -0.13 11.27
N SER A 37 -3.93 0.30 11.62
CA SER A 37 -4.64 -0.13 12.81
C SER A 37 -6.10 -0.44 12.51
N GLY A 38 -6.67 -1.41 13.22
CA GLY A 38 -8.08 -1.78 13.17
C GLY A 38 -8.35 -3.12 12.48
N GLY A 39 -7.34 -3.71 11.83
CA GLY A 39 -7.39 -5.04 11.28
C GLY A 39 -8.02 -5.17 9.90
N GLY A 40 -8.09 -6.43 9.45
CA GLY A 40 -8.72 -6.83 8.19
C GLY A 40 -7.93 -6.43 6.94
N CYS A 41 -6.63 -6.15 7.07
CA CYS A 41 -5.79 -5.68 5.96
C CYS A 41 -5.10 -6.86 5.26
N GLU A 42 -5.25 -6.95 3.95
CA GLU A 42 -4.75 -8.04 3.11
C GLU A 42 -4.22 -7.52 1.77
N ASN A 43 -3.46 -8.36 1.06
CA ASN A 43 -2.99 -8.12 -0.31
C ASN A 43 -2.32 -6.73 -0.56
N PRO A 44 -1.35 -6.30 0.27
CA PRO A 44 -0.70 -5.01 0.06
C PRO A 44 0.17 -5.02 -1.20
N ARG A 45 0.16 -3.90 -1.94
CA ARG A 45 1.02 -3.65 -3.11
C ARG A 45 1.61 -2.25 -3.05
N TRP A 46 2.92 -2.15 -3.25
CA TRP A 46 3.58 -0.86 -3.36
C TRP A 46 3.20 -0.17 -4.67
N ALA A 47 2.96 1.13 -4.59
CA ALA A 47 2.88 1.98 -5.76
C ALA A 47 4.27 2.18 -6.38
N PRO A 48 4.35 2.41 -7.71
CA PRO A 48 5.61 2.71 -8.39
C PRO A 48 6.38 3.90 -7.80
N ASP A 49 5.67 4.83 -7.15
CA ASP A 49 6.26 5.98 -6.46
C ASP A 49 7.01 5.63 -5.16
N GLY A 50 6.89 4.38 -4.67
CA GLY A 50 7.51 3.90 -3.43
C GLY A 50 7.10 4.64 -2.15
N ARG A 51 6.05 5.46 -2.23
CA ARG A 51 5.48 6.22 -1.11
C ARG A 51 4.14 5.65 -0.68
N HIS A 52 3.36 5.13 -1.62
CA HIS A 52 2.02 4.63 -1.35
C HIS A 52 1.95 3.10 -1.35
N VAL A 53 1.04 2.57 -0.54
CA VAL A 53 0.65 1.16 -0.55
C VAL A 53 -0.85 1.09 -0.77
N VAL A 54 -1.28 0.37 -1.80
CA VAL A 54 -2.68 -0.03 -1.97
C VAL A 54 -2.89 -1.41 -1.34
N PHE A 55 -4.03 -1.62 -0.71
CA PHE A 55 -4.33 -2.89 -0.05
C PHE A 55 -5.84 -3.11 0.04
N THR A 56 -6.23 -4.34 0.32
CA THR A 56 -7.61 -4.70 0.63
C THR A 56 -7.85 -4.55 2.11
N ARG A 57 -8.95 -3.89 2.49
CA ARG A 57 -9.39 -3.80 3.89
C ARG A 57 -10.80 -4.34 4.03
N SER A 58 -10.97 -5.27 4.97
CA SER A 58 -12.26 -5.81 5.39
C SER A 58 -12.78 -5.03 6.58
N GLN A 59 -13.92 -4.35 6.42
CA GLN A 59 -14.64 -3.70 7.51
C GLN A 59 -16.09 -4.18 7.49
N GLN A 60 -16.55 -4.74 8.61
CA GLN A 60 -17.92 -5.26 8.76
C GLN A 60 -18.33 -6.26 7.64
N GLY A 61 -17.39 -7.12 7.23
CA GLY A 61 -17.62 -8.11 6.16
C GLY A 61 -17.46 -7.57 4.74
N MET A 62 -17.32 -6.26 4.55
CA MET A 62 -17.14 -5.64 3.23
C MET A 62 -15.66 -5.39 2.94
N ARG A 63 -15.18 -5.92 1.81
CA ARG A 63 -13.82 -5.71 1.31
C ARG A 63 -13.78 -4.53 0.36
N GLN A 64 -12.93 -3.55 0.66
CA GLN A 64 -12.71 -2.40 -0.21
C GLN A 64 -11.22 -2.16 -0.39
N LEU A 65 -10.84 -1.48 -1.47
CA LEU A 65 -9.47 -1.04 -1.68
C LEU A 65 -9.22 0.26 -0.92
N TRP A 66 -8.07 0.30 -0.27
CA TRP A 66 -7.57 1.45 0.46
C TRP A 66 -6.16 1.77 -0.01
N ILE A 67 -5.79 3.03 0.08
CA ILE A 67 -4.43 3.51 -0.14
C ILE A 67 -3.91 4.17 1.12
N LEU A 68 -2.65 3.89 1.43
CA LEU A 68 -1.92 4.45 2.57
C LEU A 68 -0.69 5.17 2.04
N ASP A 69 -0.46 6.39 2.54
CA ASP A 69 0.83 7.04 2.47
C ASP A 69 1.72 6.51 3.61
N VAL A 70 2.83 5.89 3.24
CA VAL A 70 3.67 5.18 4.22
C VAL A 70 4.35 6.14 5.19
N ASN A 71 4.70 7.35 4.78
CA ASN A 71 5.45 8.28 5.64
C ASN A 71 4.51 9.01 6.62
N SER A 72 3.38 9.52 6.13
CA SER A 72 2.43 10.29 6.94
C SER A 72 1.46 9.41 7.72
N GLY A 73 1.24 8.15 7.30
CA GLY A 73 0.21 7.30 7.87
C GLY A 73 -1.20 7.66 7.37
N ASN A 74 -1.34 8.54 6.38
CA ASN A 74 -2.65 8.94 5.86
C ASN A 74 -3.32 7.79 5.10
N LEU A 75 -4.51 7.39 5.54
CA LEU A 75 -5.34 6.39 4.89
C LEU A 75 -6.47 7.04 4.08
N ARG A 76 -6.74 6.50 2.90
CA ARG A 76 -7.90 6.87 2.07
C ARG A 76 -8.54 5.64 1.44
N GLN A 77 -9.86 5.57 1.47
CA GLN A 77 -10.62 4.54 0.77
C GLN A 77 -10.67 4.88 -0.74
N LEU A 78 -10.43 3.89 -1.60
CA LEU A 78 -10.46 4.04 -3.07
C LEU A 78 -11.77 3.55 -3.68
N THR A 79 -12.35 2.49 -3.13
CA THR A 79 -13.58 1.89 -3.63
C THR A 79 -14.66 1.89 -2.56
N ALA A 80 -15.91 2.15 -2.96
CA ALA A 80 -17.07 2.11 -2.10
C ALA A 80 -18.27 1.50 -2.84
N SER A 81 -18.03 0.40 -3.55
CA SER A 81 -19.07 -0.29 -4.31
C SER A 81 -19.91 -1.19 -3.39
N SER A 82 -21.10 -1.55 -3.86
CA SER A 82 -21.99 -2.51 -3.18
C SER A 82 -21.41 -3.94 -3.15
N GLY A 83 -20.40 -4.22 -3.97
CA GLY A 83 -19.63 -5.47 -3.96
C GLY A 83 -18.27 -5.33 -3.30
N GLY A 84 -17.57 -6.46 -3.16
CA GLY A 84 -16.20 -6.48 -2.64
C GLY A 84 -15.16 -6.15 -3.71
N SER A 85 -14.14 -5.37 -3.35
CA SER A 85 -12.94 -5.12 -4.18
C SER A 85 -11.71 -5.67 -3.45
N TYR A 86 -10.92 -6.49 -4.14
CA TYR A 86 -9.81 -7.24 -3.55
C TYR A 86 -8.67 -7.46 -4.56
N ASN A 87 -7.48 -7.84 -4.08
CA ASN A 87 -6.28 -8.11 -4.90
C ASN A 87 -5.87 -6.96 -5.83
N PRO A 88 -5.59 -5.75 -5.30
CA PRO A 88 -5.20 -4.62 -6.12
C PRO A 88 -3.86 -4.88 -6.84
N ALA A 89 -3.63 -4.16 -7.93
CA ALA A 89 -2.35 -4.07 -8.61
C ALA A 89 -2.19 -2.68 -9.24
N TRP A 90 -0.94 -2.25 -9.42
CA TRP A 90 -0.62 -1.02 -10.14
C TRP A 90 -0.26 -1.36 -11.59
N SER A 91 -0.69 -0.51 -12.53
CA SER A 91 -0.12 -0.50 -13.88
C SER A 91 1.31 0.05 -13.80
N GLY A 92 2.28 -0.66 -14.38
CA GLY A 92 3.72 -0.45 -14.18
C GLY A 92 4.35 0.82 -14.80
N SER A 93 3.65 1.94 -14.92
CA SER A 93 4.22 3.17 -15.47
C SER A 93 4.35 4.27 -14.42
N PHE A 94 5.59 4.51 -13.99
CA PHE A 94 6.02 5.86 -13.64
C PHE A 94 6.24 6.60 -14.95
N GLN A 95 5.28 7.45 -15.36
CA GLN A 95 5.45 8.30 -16.52
C GLN A 95 5.69 9.73 -16.02
N GLU A 96 6.94 10.06 -15.74
CA GLU A 96 7.36 11.45 -15.88
C GLU A 96 7.09 11.81 -17.34
N ARG A 97 6.12 12.69 -17.60
CA ARG A 97 6.16 13.47 -18.83
C ARG A 97 7.28 14.48 -18.64
N PRO A 98 8.42 14.38 -19.35
CA PRO A 98 9.27 15.55 -19.46
C PRO A 98 8.40 16.66 -20.05
N GLY A 99 8.27 17.77 -19.33
CA GLY A 99 7.61 18.97 -19.85
C GLY A 99 8.26 19.36 -21.18
N PRO A 100 7.55 20.04 -22.09
CA PRO A 100 8.12 20.43 -23.37
C PRO A 100 9.42 21.19 -23.12
N VAL A 101 10.53 20.63 -23.60
CA VAL A 101 11.80 21.34 -23.67
C VAL A 101 11.54 22.51 -24.60
N GLY A 102 11.48 23.72 -24.04
CA GLY A 102 11.40 24.94 -24.82
C GLY A 102 12.60 24.99 -25.75
N THR A 103 12.36 24.87 -27.05
CA THR A 103 13.36 25.20 -28.06
C THR A 103 13.61 26.70 -28.00
N ARG A 104 14.83 27.08 -27.65
CA ARG A 104 15.38 28.40 -27.99
C ARG A 104 15.61 28.50 -29.48
#